data_AF-A0A0A8K178-F1
#
_entry.id   AF-A0A0A8K178-F1
#
_cell.length_a   1.000
_cell.length_b   1.000
_cell.length_c   1.000
_cell.angle_alpha   90.00
_cell.angle_beta   90.00
_cell.angle_gamma   90.00
#
_symmetry.space_group_name_H-M   'P 1'
#
loop_
_entity.id
_entity.type
_entity.pdbx_description
1 polymer ?
#
loop_
_entity_poly.entity_id
_entity_poly.type
_entity_poly.pdbx_seq_one_letter_code
_entity_poly.pdbx_strand_id
1 'polypeptide(L)'
;MTTNAKRYQRSLGGIALGFTLLVSGSTIAHAEDESCSEPAGISLPPGFCATIFADELGHVRQLAVTPEGVVYANTWSGAYYPNDPPPKGGFLVALKDTKGSGKADVIERFGPPSSAGVKGGTGIWLYKDGLYAESDDSIVRYELKDGDIKPSSDPEVILSGMPLTGDHPMHPFSIDDDGNLFVTSASQTNVCEVSNRMPHSPGNDPCTELETRGGIWRYDANKTGQIFSPKERYATGIRNAEGYDFDSAGRLYTTQHGRDQLHENWPELYSQQQGFELPAEQVMIVKDGANYGWPFCYYDPEQKKLVLAPEYGGDGGKKVGQCSEYEPPVAVFPAHWAPNDLKIYKGSQFPKAYDGGAFIAFHGSWNRAPGPQAGYNVVFQPLADGKPSGDYVVFADGFAGASKEPGGAAHRPSGLAIGPDGALYIGDDKVGRIWRVTYNGDSNAPIQAAPEPTVEAAASSGEAFEADGGQDGAAVLPVPPGATPEQVALGMEIFHGKAAGATCAGCHGANGIGTPVGPNLTDGTWLWGDGSVQAITETIRHGVPKPKQHPGAMPPFGGVPLSDDNLAAVAAYVWAIGHAKQR
;
A
#
# COMPACT_ATOMS: atom_id res chain seq x y z
N MET A 1 55.51 -20.76 78.14
CA MET A 1 54.75 -21.48 77.11
C MET A 1 55.50 -21.31 75.80
N THR A 2 56.10 -22.42 75.40
CA THR A 2 56.86 -22.78 74.19
C THR A 2 56.39 -22.12 72.88
N THR A 3 57.21 -21.78 71.86
CA THR A 3 58.66 -21.49 71.63
C THR A 3 58.82 -21.21 70.13
N ASN A 4 59.71 -20.26 69.78
CA ASN A 4 60.61 -20.17 68.59
C ASN A 4 60.07 -20.37 67.16
N ALA A 5 60.13 -19.39 66.25
CA ALA A 5 61.30 -18.75 65.59
C ALA A 5 61.99 -19.60 64.50
N LYS A 6 62.05 -19.07 63.26
CA LYS A 6 63.28 -18.89 62.46
C LYS A 6 63.03 -18.20 61.09
N ARG A 7 63.80 -17.12 60.87
CA ARG A 7 64.20 -16.59 59.55
C ARG A 7 65.09 -17.62 58.82
N TYR A 8 65.19 -17.56 57.49
CA TYR A 8 66.45 -17.25 56.77
C TYR A 8 66.25 -17.13 55.26
N GLN A 9 67.08 -16.28 54.67
CA GLN A 9 67.14 -15.82 53.29
C GLN A 9 68.26 -16.59 52.55
N ARG A 10 68.06 -16.91 51.25
CA ARG A 10 69.02 -16.89 50.11
C ARG A 10 69.05 -18.13 49.20
N SER A 11 68.69 -17.87 47.93
CA SER A 11 69.37 -18.15 46.65
C SER A 11 69.91 -19.55 46.31
N LEU A 12 69.42 -20.09 45.18
CA LEU A 12 70.08 -20.85 44.10
C LEU A 12 68.95 -21.21 43.10
N GLY A 13 68.92 -20.78 41.84
CA GLY A 13 69.82 -21.19 40.77
C GLY A 13 69.31 -22.51 40.16
N GLY A 14 68.55 -22.47 39.05
CA GLY A 14 68.10 -23.70 38.40
C GLY A 14 67.06 -23.55 37.28
N ILE A 15 67.54 -23.28 36.07
CA ILE A 15 67.08 -23.81 34.77
C ILE A 15 65.55 -23.76 34.50
N ALA A 16 65.10 -22.70 33.81
CA ALA A 16 63.85 -22.72 33.06
C ALA A 16 64.09 -23.42 31.70
N LEU A 17 63.65 -24.68 31.57
CA LEU A 17 63.46 -25.30 30.27
C LEU A 17 62.24 -24.62 29.61
N GLY A 18 62.48 -23.95 28.48
CA GLY A 18 61.43 -23.42 27.64
C GLY A 18 60.57 -24.55 27.08
N PHE A 19 59.31 -24.59 27.48
CA PHE A 19 58.25 -25.12 26.64
C PHE A 19 57.55 -23.94 26.00
N THR A 20 57.95 -23.62 24.77
CA THR A 20 57.18 -22.77 23.87
C THR A 20 55.90 -23.52 23.53
N LEU A 21 54.85 -23.38 24.35
CA LEU A 21 53.50 -23.64 23.87
C LEU A 21 53.18 -22.54 22.87
N LEU A 22 53.30 -22.88 21.59
CA LEU A 22 52.58 -22.22 20.51
C LEU A 22 51.10 -22.28 20.87
N VAL A 23 50.59 -21.24 21.54
CA VAL A 23 49.17 -20.93 21.49
C VAL A 23 48.94 -20.43 20.09
N SER A 24 48.62 -21.38 19.20
CA SER A 24 47.93 -21.07 17.95
C SER A 24 46.64 -20.38 18.37
N GLY A 25 46.67 -19.05 18.39
CA GLY A 25 45.45 -18.27 18.40
C GLY A 25 44.72 -18.64 17.13
N SER A 26 43.78 -19.59 17.23
CA SER A 26 42.72 -19.72 16.25
C SER A 26 41.93 -18.43 16.37
N THR A 27 42.34 -17.42 15.60
CA THR A 27 41.43 -16.40 15.13
C THR A 27 40.29 -17.18 14.50
N ILE A 28 39.17 -17.27 15.22
CA ILE A 28 37.89 -17.55 14.58
C ILE A 28 37.75 -16.36 13.64
N ALA A 29 38.16 -16.55 12.39
CA ALA A 29 37.74 -15.67 11.33
C ALA A 29 36.22 -15.72 11.40
N HIS A 30 35.60 -14.60 11.78
CA HIS A 30 34.22 -14.37 11.39
C HIS A 30 34.19 -14.61 9.88
N ALA A 31 33.47 -15.66 9.47
CA ALA A 31 33.03 -15.72 8.09
C ALA A 31 32.34 -14.37 7.86
N GLU A 32 32.90 -13.56 6.97
CA GLU A 32 32.18 -12.43 6.43
C GLU A 32 30.87 -13.00 5.87
N ASP A 33 29.76 -12.62 6.49
CA ASP A 33 28.45 -13.05 6.07
C ASP A 33 28.21 -12.48 4.67
N GLU A 34 28.26 -13.33 3.64
CA GLU A 34 28.04 -13.00 2.22
C GLU A 34 26.60 -12.50 1.93
N SER A 35 25.77 -12.24 2.94
CA SER A 35 24.33 -12.13 2.81
C SER A 35 23.81 -10.82 2.16
N CYS A 36 24.69 -9.89 1.78
CA CYS A 36 24.29 -8.62 1.16
C CYS A 36 25.16 -8.25 -0.05
N SER A 37 25.39 -9.21 -0.95
CA SER A 37 26.18 -9.02 -2.16
C SER A 37 25.38 -8.50 -3.36
N GLU A 38 24.04 -8.58 -3.34
CA GLU A 38 23.18 -8.16 -4.46
C GLU A 38 22.24 -7.00 -4.08
N PRO A 39 22.18 -5.92 -4.86
CA PRO A 39 21.22 -4.84 -4.62
C PRO A 39 19.79 -5.31 -4.94
N ALA A 40 18.90 -5.26 -3.94
CA ALA A 40 17.49 -5.65 -4.08
C ALA A 40 16.58 -4.54 -4.64
N GLY A 41 17.16 -3.43 -5.12
CA GLY A 41 16.44 -2.33 -5.75
C GLY A 41 15.69 -1.39 -4.79
N ILE A 42 15.94 -1.50 -3.48
CA ILE A 42 15.33 -0.64 -2.45
C ILE A 42 16.39 -0.08 -1.51
N SER A 43 16.14 1.09 -0.92
CA SER A 43 16.98 1.67 0.13
C SER A 43 16.47 1.27 1.51
N LEU A 44 17.39 1.06 2.45
CA LEU A 44 17.11 0.65 3.82
C LEU A 44 18.05 1.39 4.81
N PRO A 45 17.67 1.51 6.11
CA PRO A 45 18.52 2.11 7.12
C PRO A 45 19.83 1.31 7.31
N PRO A 46 20.89 1.94 7.84
CA PRO A 46 22.17 1.26 8.08
C PRO A 46 22.02 -0.04 8.89
N GLY A 47 22.69 -1.09 8.43
CA GLY A 47 22.66 -2.43 9.05
C GLY A 47 21.51 -3.32 8.58
N PHE A 48 20.50 -2.77 7.89
CA PHE A 48 19.46 -3.57 7.24
C PHE A 48 19.88 -3.99 5.83
N CYS A 49 19.33 -5.11 5.40
CA CYS A 49 19.60 -5.70 4.11
C CYS A 49 18.36 -6.40 3.57
N ALA A 50 18.15 -6.36 2.26
CA ALA A 50 17.08 -7.07 1.59
C ALA A 50 17.62 -8.08 0.58
N THR A 51 16.97 -9.25 0.52
CA THR A 51 17.08 -10.18 -0.60
C THR A 51 15.74 -10.26 -1.33
N ILE A 52 15.79 -10.58 -2.62
CA ILE A 52 14.59 -10.99 -3.36
C ILE A 52 14.28 -12.42 -2.94
N PHE A 53 13.24 -12.60 -2.12
CA PHE A 53 12.81 -13.91 -1.66
C PHE A 53 12.10 -14.68 -2.77
N ALA A 54 11.23 -14.00 -3.51
CA ALA A 54 10.54 -14.53 -4.70
C ALA A 54 10.14 -13.39 -5.63
N ASP A 55 9.84 -13.70 -6.88
CA ASP A 55 9.47 -12.72 -7.91
C ASP A 55 8.48 -13.29 -8.92
N GLU A 56 7.90 -12.41 -9.74
CA GLU A 56 6.98 -12.74 -10.83
C GLU A 56 5.73 -13.53 -10.36
N LEU A 57 5.26 -13.26 -9.14
CA LEU A 57 4.11 -13.93 -8.53
C LEU A 57 2.76 -13.29 -8.92
N GLY A 58 2.75 -12.24 -9.75
CA GLY A 58 1.53 -11.49 -10.07
C GLY A 58 1.11 -10.58 -8.92
N HIS A 59 -0.18 -10.29 -8.78
CA HIS A 59 -0.66 -9.25 -7.87
C HIS A 59 -0.69 -9.71 -6.39
N VAL A 60 0.49 -9.86 -5.77
CA VAL A 60 0.66 -10.26 -4.36
C VAL A 60 0.07 -9.21 -3.44
N ARG A 61 -0.81 -9.65 -2.54
CA ARG A 61 -1.45 -8.84 -1.50
C ARG A 61 -0.85 -9.21 -0.14
N GLN A 62 -1.67 -9.48 0.88
CA GLN A 62 -1.15 -9.74 2.23
C GLN A 62 -0.42 -11.07 2.32
N LEU A 63 0.45 -11.15 3.33
CA LEU A 63 1.34 -12.27 3.59
C LEU A 63 1.08 -12.83 4.99
N ALA A 64 1.32 -14.13 5.16
CA ALA A 64 1.36 -14.79 6.47
C ALA A 64 2.54 -15.77 6.51
N VAL A 65 3.19 -15.93 7.67
CA VAL A 65 4.37 -16.80 7.79
C VAL A 65 4.21 -17.76 8.96
N THR A 66 4.38 -19.05 8.71
CA THR A 66 4.28 -20.08 9.77
C THR A 66 5.53 -20.08 10.66
N PRO A 67 5.45 -20.67 11.87
CA PRO A 67 6.63 -20.88 12.72
C PRO A 67 7.75 -21.68 12.03
N GLU A 68 7.40 -22.58 11.13
CA GLU A 68 8.33 -23.38 10.33
C GLU A 68 8.96 -22.54 9.22
N GLY A 69 8.46 -21.33 8.95
CA GLY A 69 8.95 -20.39 7.95
C GLY A 69 8.41 -20.64 6.54
N VAL A 70 7.21 -21.20 6.40
CA VAL A 70 6.47 -21.18 5.11
C VAL A 70 5.83 -19.81 4.98
N VAL A 71 6.06 -19.12 3.85
CA VAL A 71 5.45 -17.83 3.53
C VAL A 71 4.25 -18.10 2.64
N TYR A 72 3.07 -17.71 3.09
CA TYR A 72 1.86 -17.72 2.28
C TYR A 72 1.56 -16.32 1.78
N ALA A 73 1.15 -16.21 0.52
CA ALA A 73 0.69 -14.98 -0.10
C ALA A 73 -0.72 -15.18 -0.68
N ASN A 74 -1.60 -14.22 -0.45
CA ASN A 74 -2.81 -14.07 -1.25
C ASN A 74 -2.51 -13.21 -2.48
N THR A 75 -3.21 -13.47 -3.59
CA THR A 75 -3.09 -12.67 -4.81
C THR A 75 -4.48 -12.29 -5.30
N TRP A 76 -4.62 -11.13 -5.94
CA TRP A 76 -5.91 -10.64 -6.41
C TRP A 76 -5.82 -10.00 -7.79
N SER A 77 -6.57 -10.53 -8.75
CA SER A 77 -6.64 -10.01 -10.13
C SER A 77 -8.06 -9.59 -10.48
N GLY A 78 -8.64 -8.74 -9.62
CA GLY A 78 -9.99 -8.23 -9.80
C GLY A 78 -10.08 -6.96 -10.63
N ALA A 79 -10.99 -6.05 -10.24
CA ALA A 79 -11.38 -4.90 -11.05
C ALA A 79 -10.25 -3.90 -11.34
N TYR A 80 -9.18 -3.89 -10.56
CA TYR A 80 -8.04 -2.99 -10.77
C TYR A 80 -7.08 -3.48 -11.85
N TYR A 81 -7.21 -4.73 -12.28
CA TYR A 81 -6.33 -5.40 -13.24
C TYR A 81 -7.12 -5.99 -14.42
N PRO A 82 -7.99 -5.21 -15.08
CA PRO A 82 -8.96 -5.76 -16.04
C PRO A 82 -8.31 -6.44 -17.26
N ASN A 83 -7.07 -6.09 -17.57
CA ASN A 83 -6.35 -6.55 -18.77
C ASN A 83 -5.08 -7.37 -18.44
N ASP A 84 -4.75 -7.56 -17.17
CA ASP A 84 -3.55 -8.29 -16.76
C ASP A 84 -3.92 -9.75 -16.45
N PRO A 85 -3.48 -10.73 -17.27
CA PRO A 85 -3.84 -12.12 -17.05
C PRO A 85 -3.23 -12.63 -15.74
N PRO A 86 -4.03 -13.24 -14.84
CA PRO A 86 -3.49 -13.81 -13.62
C PRO A 86 -2.52 -14.97 -13.94
N PRO A 87 -1.49 -15.19 -13.11
CA PRO A 87 -0.65 -16.37 -13.23
C PRO A 87 -1.47 -17.68 -13.19
N LYS A 88 -0.96 -18.72 -13.86
CA LYS A 88 -1.63 -20.03 -13.89
C LYS A 88 -1.69 -20.66 -12.51
N GLY A 89 -2.81 -21.31 -12.19
CA GLY A 89 -3.03 -21.99 -10.91
C GLY A 89 -3.98 -21.19 -10.02
N GLY A 90 -4.01 -21.55 -8.74
CA GLY A 90 -4.82 -20.83 -7.75
C GLY A 90 -4.22 -19.50 -7.33
N PHE A 91 -5.06 -18.68 -6.70
CA PHE A 91 -4.71 -17.34 -6.22
C PHE A 91 -3.87 -17.33 -4.93
N LEU A 92 -3.77 -18.46 -4.22
CA LEU A 92 -2.91 -18.57 -3.05
C LEU A 92 -1.57 -19.17 -3.45
N VAL A 93 -0.50 -18.67 -2.84
CA VAL A 93 0.88 -19.12 -3.09
C VAL A 93 1.52 -19.52 -1.78
N ALA A 94 2.11 -20.71 -1.74
CA ALA A 94 2.95 -21.21 -0.67
C ALA A 94 4.41 -21.14 -1.11
N LEU A 95 5.27 -20.51 -0.31
CA LEU A 95 6.68 -20.30 -0.61
C LEU A 95 7.55 -20.79 0.54
N LYS A 96 8.66 -21.45 0.22
CA LYS A 96 9.61 -21.92 1.23
C LYS A 96 11.04 -21.85 0.72
N ASP A 97 11.92 -21.36 1.58
CA ASP A 97 13.38 -21.53 1.45
C ASP A 97 13.78 -22.76 2.27
N THR A 98 14.02 -23.87 1.59
CA THR A 98 14.44 -25.14 2.21
C THR A 98 15.96 -25.22 2.38
N LYS A 99 16.71 -24.27 1.79
CA LYS A 99 18.18 -24.25 1.74
C LYS A 99 18.79 -23.22 2.68
N GLY A 100 18.00 -22.31 3.24
CA GLY A 100 18.48 -21.20 4.07
C GLY A 100 19.24 -20.15 3.27
N SER A 101 18.94 -20.03 1.98
CA SER A 101 19.61 -19.10 1.05
C SER A 101 19.07 -17.67 1.10
N GLY A 102 17.98 -17.42 1.85
CA GLY A 102 17.22 -16.18 1.82
C GLY A 102 16.33 -16.02 0.58
N LYS A 103 16.19 -17.07 -0.24
CA LYS A 103 15.39 -17.14 -1.47
C LYS A 103 14.49 -18.38 -1.44
N ALA A 104 13.24 -18.25 -1.84
CA ALA A 104 12.33 -19.39 -1.95
C ALA A 104 12.76 -20.31 -3.08
N ASP A 105 12.94 -21.59 -2.78
CA ASP A 105 13.21 -22.62 -3.79
C ASP A 105 12.01 -23.56 -4.01
N VAL A 106 10.99 -23.44 -3.17
CA VAL A 106 9.66 -24.03 -3.38
C VAL A 106 8.64 -22.91 -3.53
N ILE A 107 7.86 -22.95 -4.61
CA ILE A 107 6.78 -22.01 -4.91
C ILE A 107 5.61 -22.81 -5.49
N GLU A 108 4.52 -22.91 -4.74
CA GLU A 108 3.36 -23.72 -5.11
C GLU A 108 2.05 -22.93 -5.03
N ARG A 109 1.26 -22.98 -6.10
CA ARG A 109 -0.07 -22.37 -6.13
C ARG A 109 -1.17 -23.34 -5.70
N PHE A 110 -2.17 -22.81 -5.02
CA PHE A 110 -3.32 -23.57 -4.52
C PHE A 110 -4.56 -22.69 -4.37
N GLY A 111 -5.68 -23.33 -4.02
CA GLY A 111 -6.99 -22.70 -4.02
C GLY A 111 -7.59 -22.57 -5.43
N PRO A 112 -8.78 -21.96 -5.54
CA PRO A 112 -9.50 -21.84 -6.79
C PRO A 112 -8.71 -21.02 -7.84
N PRO A 113 -8.60 -21.48 -9.09
CA PRO A 113 -7.97 -20.72 -10.18
C PRO A 113 -8.95 -19.76 -10.85
N SER A 114 -8.44 -18.80 -11.63
CA SER A 114 -9.27 -17.86 -12.42
C SER A 114 -10.25 -18.56 -13.38
N SER A 115 -9.93 -19.77 -13.86
CA SER A 115 -10.85 -20.58 -14.68
C SER A 115 -12.10 -21.07 -13.94
N ALA A 116 -12.11 -20.99 -12.60
CA ALA A 116 -13.29 -21.22 -11.78
C ALA A 116 -14.16 -19.97 -11.60
N GLY A 117 -13.80 -18.85 -12.24
CA GLY A 117 -14.52 -17.58 -12.16
C GLY A 117 -14.16 -16.72 -10.95
N VAL A 118 -13.21 -17.17 -10.11
CA VAL A 118 -12.74 -16.41 -8.94
C VAL A 118 -11.70 -15.35 -9.32
N LYS A 119 -11.57 -14.30 -8.49
CA LYS A 119 -10.60 -13.21 -8.69
C LYS A 119 -9.50 -13.15 -7.61
N GLY A 120 -9.57 -14.02 -6.61
CA GLY A 120 -8.61 -14.10 -5.51
C GLY A 120 -9.04 -13.25 -4.31
N GLY A 121 -8.08 -12.76 -3.52
CA GLY A 121 -8.36 -11.96 -2.34
C GLY A 121 -7.14 -11.20 -1.83
N THR A 122 -7.36 -10.34 -0.83
CA THR A 122 -6.29 -9.61 -0.14
C THR A 122 -5.94 -10.29 1.17
N GLY A 123 -6.94 -10.58 2.01
CA GLY A 123 -6.74 -11.09 3.37
C GLY A 123 -6.13 -12.47 3.44
N ILE A 124 -5.14 -12.65 4.32
CA ILE A 124 -4.60 -13.96 4.70
C ILE A 124 -4.10 -13.93 6.14
N TRP A 125 -4.41 -14.95 6.92
CA TRP A 125 -4.07 -14.99 8.35
C TRP A 125 -3.85 -16.42 8.84
N LEU A 126 -2.97 -16.58 9.83
CA LEU A 126 -2.75 -17.84 10.53
C LEU A 126 -3.45 -17.80 11.88
N TYR A 127 -4.23 -18.83 12.18
CA TYR A 127 -4.84 -18.98 13.49
C TYR A 127 -4.92 -20.46 13.86
N LYS A 128 -4.26 -20.81 14.98
CA LYS A 128 -4.02 -22.21 15.38
C LYS A 128 -3.39 -22.98 14.20
N ASP A 129 -3.89 -24.17 13.91
CA ASP A 129 -3.41 -25.05 12.85
C ASP A 129 -4.07 -24.76 11.49
N GLY A 130 -4.54 -23.52 11.28
CA GLY A 130 -5.32 -23.14 10.11
C GLY A 130 -4.75 -21.93 9.37
N LEU A 131 -4.73 -22.02 8.04
CA LEU A 131 -4.52 -20.89 7.14
C LEU A 131 -5.87 -20.37 6.66
N TYR A 132 -6.20 -19.16 7.06
CA TYR A 132 -7.41 -18.48 6.63
C TYR A 132 -7.07 -17.57 5.46
N ALA A 133 -7.89 -17.55 4.42
CA ALA A 133 -7.69 -16.70 3.27
C ALA A 133 -9.01 -16.14 2.74
N GLU A 134 -8.97 -14.89 2.30
CA GLU A 134 -10.02 -14.28 1.50
C GLU A 134 -10.02 -14.91 0.11
N SER A 135 -11.20 -15.28 -0.38
CA SER A 135 -11.44 -15.75 -1.73
C SER A 135 -12.77 -15.17 -2.20
N ASP A 136 -12.72 -14.09 -2.98
CA ASP A 136 -13.87 -13.28 -3.36
C ASP A 136 -14.75 -12.89 -2.16
N ASP A 137 -16.02 -13.30 -2.12
CA ASP A 137 -17.00 -12.88 -1.12
C ASP A 137 -16.91 -13.67 0.20
N SER A 138 -15.87 -14.49 0.33
CA SER A 138 -15.76 -15.51 1.37
C SER A 138 -14.40 -15.50 2.04
N ILE A 139 -14.40 -15.86 3.33
CA ILE A 139 -13.18 -16.28 4.04
C ILE A 139 -13.24 -17.79 4.19
N VAL A 140 -12.18 -18.44 3.74
CA VAL A 140 -12.03 -19.90 3.78
C VAL A 140 -10.87 -20.29 4.68
N ARG A 141 -10.91 -21.49 5.24
CA ARG A 141 -9.86 -22.07 6.09
C ARG A 141 -9.32 -23.33 5.46
N TYR A 142 -8.00 -23.39 5.32
CA TYR A 142 -7.25 -24.60 5.02
C TYR A 142 -6.67 -25.16 6.31
N GLU A 143 -6.73 -26.48 6.47
CA GLU A 143 -5.99 -27.20 7.52
C GLU A 143 -4.50 -27.21 7.16
N LEU A 144 -3.64 -26.87 8.11
CA LEU A 144 -2.19 -27.01 8.00
C LEU A 144 -1.76 -28.22 8.84
N LYS A 145 -1.09 -29.17 8.22
CA LYS A 145 -0.48 -30.31 8.93
C LYS A 145 1.01 -30.07 9.10
N ASP A 146 1.59 -30.64 10.14
CA ASP A 146 3.03 -30.55 10.40
C ASP A 146 3.84 -30.95 9.16
N GLY A 147 4.67 -30.03 8.68
CA GLY A 147 5.52 -30.21 7.50
C GLY A 147 4.85 -29.91 6.15
N ASP A 148 3.56 -29.56 6.12
CA ASP A 148 2.92 -29.08 4.89
C ASP A 148 3.54 -27.73 4.48
N ILE A 149 4.03 -27.65 3.24
CA ILE A 149 4.32 -26.37 2.59
C ILE A 149 3.02 -25.84 1.97
N LYS A 150 2.32 -26.69 1.23
CA LYS A 150 1.02 -26.40 0.63
C LYS A 150 -0.07 -27.21 1.34
N PRO A 151 -1.23 -26.60 1.67
CA PRO A 151 -2.35 -27.35 2.22
C PRO A 151 -2.82 -28.47 1.28
N SER A 152 -3.09 -29.64 1.86
CA SER A 152 -3.49 -30.85 1.12
C SER A 152 -5.01 -31.08 1.06
N SER A 153 -5.78 -30.43 1.94
CA SER A 153 -7.24 -30.54 2.00
C SER A 153 -7.95 -29.43 1.24
N ASP A 154 -9.17 -29.71 0.82
CA ASP A 154 -10.10 -28.69 0.36
C ASP A 154 -10.45 -27.76 1.54
N PRO A 155 -10.66 -26.46 1.30
CA PRO A 155 -10.91 -25.52 2.38
C PRO A 155 -12.36 -25.59 2.88
N GLU A 156 -12.55 -25.19 4.12
CA GLU A 156 -13.87 -24.98 4.72
C GLU A 156 -14.26 -23.49 4.63
N VAL A 157 -15.50 -23.21 4.26
CA VAL A 157 -16.02 -21.83 4.27
C VAL A 157 -16.32 -21.42 5.71
N ILE A 158 -15.69 -20.33 6.16
CA ILE A 158 -15.87 -19.76 7.50
C ILE A 158 -16.96 -18.69 7.47
N LEU A 159 -16.83 -17.77 6.52
CA LEU A 159 -17.73 -16.65 6.28
C LEU A 159 -17.97 -16.52 4.77
N SER A 160 -19.19 -16.19 4.34
CA SER A 160 -19.50 -15.88 2.95
C SER A 160 -20.56 -14.78 2.78
N GLY A 161 -20.77 -14.35 1.54
CA GLY A 161 -21.79 -13.35 1.19
C GLY A 161 -21.35 -11.91 1.43
N MET A 162 -20.04 -11.65 1.49
CA MET A 162 -19.50 -10.30 1.63
C MET A 162 -19.62 -9.49 0.32
N PRO A 163 -19.85 -8.17 0.38
CA PRO A 163 -20.11 -7.38 -0.84
C PRO A 163 -18.90 -7.21 -1.78
N LEU A 164 -18.98 -7.73 -3.02
CA LEU A 164 -17.91 -7.60 -4.04
C LEU A 164 -18.03 -6.40 -4.99
N THR A 165 -18.91 -5.47 -4.69
CA THR A 165 -19.17 -4.30 -5.54
C THR A 165 -18.57 -3.02 -4.98
N GLY A 166 -18.55 -1.96 -5.79
CA GLY A 166 -18.11 -0.64 -5.37
C GLY A 166 -16.61 -0.41 -5.53
N ASP A 167 -16.15 0.73 -5.01
CA ASP A 167 -14.77 1.19 -5.11
C ASP A 167 -13.81 0.24 -4.37
N HIS A 168 -14.23 -0.38 -3.26
CA HIS A 168 -13.42 -1.25 -2.41
C HIS A 168 -14.08 -2.63 -2.20
N PRO A 169 -13.82 -3.61 -3.09
CA PRO A 169 -14.45 -4.93 -3.04
C PRO A 169 -13.68 -5.99 -2.22
N MET A 170 -12.54 -5.64 -1.62
CA MET A 170 -11.70 -6.58 -0.86
C MET A 170 -12.04 -6.58 0.64
N HIS A 171 -11.74 -7.68 1.30
CA HIS A 171 -12.11 -7.96 2.69
C HIS A 171 -10.92 -8.49 3.53
N PRO A 172 -9.80 -7.76 3.64
CA PRO A 172 -8.76 -8.13 4.58
C PRO A 172 -9.28 -8.23 6.02
N PHE A 173 -8.63 -9.11 6.77
CA PHE A 173 -9.10 -9.51 8.09
C PHE A 173 -7.95 -9.91 8.99
N SER A 174 -8.24 -10.00 10.28
CA SER A 174 -7.34 -10.55 11.28
C SER A 174 -8.11 -11.44 12.26
N ILE A 175 -7.40 -12.31 12.95
CA ILE A 175 -7.98 -13.21 13.96
C ILE A 175 -7.16 -13.07 15.24
N ASP A 176 -7.83 -12.78 16.36
CA ASP A 176 -7.17 -12.73 17.66
C ASP A 176 -6.98 -14.14 18.28
N ASP A 177 -6.28 -14.20 19.41
CA ASP A 177 -5.98 -15.46 20.11
C ASP A 177 -7.24 -16.19 20.62
N ASP A 178 -8.35 -15.47 20.82
CA ASP A 178 -9.65 -16.02 21.24
C ASP A 178 -10.47 -16.55 20.05
N GLY A 179 -10.02 -16.29 18.82
CA GLY A 179 -10.71 -16.70 17.59
C GLY A 179 -11.77 -15.74 17.13
N ASN A 180 -11.74 -14.47 17.56
CA ASN A 180 -12.55 -13.43 16.97
C ASN A 180 -11.92 -13.03 15.63
N LEU A 181 -12.67 -13.26 14.55
CA LEU A 181 -12.31 -12.84 13.20
C LEU A 181 -12.87 -11.43 12.96
N PHE A 182 -11.99 -10.46 12.75
CA PHE A 182 -12.32 -9.07 12.43
C PHE A 182 -12.09 -8.83 10.94
N VAL A 183 -13.16 -8.58 10.19
CA VAL A 183 -13.12 -8.40 8.73
C VAL A 183 -13.66 -7.04 8.32
N THR A 184 -12.97 -6.38 7.40
CA THR A 184 -13.46 -5.13 6.78
C THR A 184 -14.59 -5.42 5.80
N SER A 185 -15.58 -4.54 5.72
CA SER A 185 -16.38 -4.36 4.51
C SER A 185 -16.30 -2.87 4.17
N ALA A 186 -15.50 -2.56 3.16
CA ALA A 186 -15.14 -1.20 2.82
C ALA A 186 -16.22 -0.48 1.99
N SER A 187 -16.06 0.83 1.86
CA SER A 187 -17.05 1.70 1.22
C SER A 187 -17.29 1.35 -0.25
N GLN A 188 -18.53 1.52 -0.70
CA GLN A 188 -18.91 1.36 -2.09
C GLN A 188 -18.56 2.60 -2.92
N THR A 189 -18.58 3.77 -2.30
CA THR A 189 -18.24 5.05 -2.93
C THR A 189 -17.12 5.75 -2.17
N ASN A 190 -16.69 6.91 -2.67
CA ASN A 190 -15.64 7.69 -2.04
C ASN A 190 -16.07 8.23 -0.67
N VAL A 191 -17.23 8.90 -0.59
CA VAL A 191 -17.78 9.48 0.66
C VAL A 191 -19.31 9.40 0.76
N CYS A 192 -19.91 8.29 0.31
CA CYS A 192 -21.35 8.03 0.36
C CYS A 192 -22.19 9.10 -0.35
N GLU A 193 -21.66 9.65 -1.44
CA GLU A 193 -22.31 10.70 -2.24
C GLU A 193 -23.52 10.17 -3.02
N VAL A 194 -24.48 11.06 -3.30
CA VAL A 194 -25.59 10.76 -4.24
C VAL A 194 -25.06 10.45 -5.64
N SER A 195 -23.96 11.08 -6.04
CA SER A 195 -23.24 10.80 -7.28
C SER A 195 -21.74 10.70 -6.98
N ASN A 196 -21.23 9.47 -6.90
CA ASN A 196 -19.85 9.15 -6.53
C ASN A 196 -18.83 9.98 -7.34
N ARG A 197 -17.92 10.68 -6.66
CA ARG A 197 -16.78 11.41 -7.26
C ARG A 197 -17.18 12.51 -8.26
N MET A 198 -18.38 13.07 -8.09
CA MET A 198 -18.85 14.19 -8.92
C MET A 198 -18.75 15.51 -8.14
N PRO A 199 -18.35 16.62 -8.81
CA PRO A 199 -18.32 17.94 -8.20
C PRO A 199 -19.64 18.32 -7.55
N HIS A 200 -19.55 18.89 -6.35
CA HIS A 200 -20.68 19.37 -5.56
C HIS A 200 -21.77 18.32 -5.26
N SER A 201 -21.46 17.02 -5.34
CA SER A 201 -22.42 15.99 -5.00
C SER A 201 -22.70 15.98 -3.49
N PRO A 202 -23.97 16.10 -3.04
CA PRO A 202 -24.29 15.99 -1.62
C PRO A 202 -24.11 14.53 -1.14
N GLY A 203 -23.84 14.37 0.15
CA GLY A 203 -23.82 13.07 0.81
C GLY A 203 -25.24 12.52 0.99
N ASN A 204 -25.39 11.19 0.95
CA ASN A 204 -26.61 10.55 1.42
C ASN A 204 -26.68 10.68 2.94
N ASP A 205 -27.76 11.27 3.45
CA ASP A 205 -28.02 11.43 4.88
C ASP A 205 -29.45 10.95 5.22
N PRO A 206 -29.63 9.77 5.85
CA PRO A 206 -28.57 8.90 6.36
C PRO A 206 -27.78 8.22 5.22
N CYS A 207 -26.50 7.94 5.47
CA CYS A 207 -25.68 7.14 4.55
C CYS A 207 -26.09 5.67 4.63
N THR A 208 -26.71 5.16 3.56
CA THR A 208 -27.19 3.76 3.51
C THR A 208 -26.07 2.74 3.40
N GLU A 209 -24.87 3.13 2.94
CA GLU A 209 -23.72 2.21 2.88
C GLU A 209 -23.35 1.69 4.26
N LEU A 210 -23.50 2.50 5.32
CA LEU A 210 -23.14 2.12 6.69
C LEU A 210 -23.90 0.89 7.21
N GLU A 211 -25.01 0.49 6.56
CA GLU A 211 -25.69 -0.76 6.87
C GLU A 211 -24.78 -1.98 6.65
N THR A 212 -23.98 -2.01 5.59
CA THR A 212 -23.17 -3.18 5.20
C THR A 212 -21.71 -2.87 4.90
N ARG A 213 -21.30 -1.60 4.96
CA ARG A 213 -20.00 -1.10 4.50
C ARG A 213 -19.46 0.02 5.39
N GLY A 214 -18.21 0.41 5.16
CA GLY A 214 -17.55 1.49 5.88
C GLY A 214 -17.26 1.13 7.34
N GLY A 215 -16.80 -0.10 7.60
CA GLY A 215 -16.59 -0.56 8.98
C GLY A 215 -15.90 -1.92 9.07
N ILE A 216 -15.94 -2.48 10.28
CA ILE A 216 -15.38 -3.80 10.61
C ILE A 216 -16.47 -4.64 11.26
N TRP A 217 -16.55 -5.91 10.88
CA TRP A 217 -17.48 -6.90 11.41
C TRP A 217 -16.70 -8.00 12.14
N ARG A 218 -17.31 -8.56 13.20
CA ARG A 218 -16.69 -9.61 14.02
C ARG A 218 -17.46 -10.92 13.92
N TYR A 219 -16.75 -11.99 13.56
CA TYR A 219 -17.27 -13.35 13.49
C TYR A 219 -16.41 -14.31 14.33
N ASP A 220 -16.83 -15.57 14.45
CA ASP A 220 -16.08 -16.62 15.14
C ASP A 220 -15.27 -17.44 14.14
N ALA A 221 -13.95 -17.36 14.18
CA ALA A 221 -13.05 -18.10 13.28
C ALA A 221 -13.17 -19.63 13.42
N ASN A 222 -13.74 -20.12 14.53
CA ASN A 222 -13.92 -21.55 14.77
C ASN A 222 -15.26 -22.08 14.23
N LYS A 223 -16.15 -21.22 13.73
CA LYS A 223 -17.45 -21.60 13.16
C LYS A 223 -17.43 -21.57 11.63
N THR A 224 -17.86 -22.66 11.01
CA THR A 224 -18.03 -22.75 9.56
C THR A 224 -19.42 -22.30 9.12
N GLY A 225 -19.53 -21.85 7.87
CA GLY A 225 -20.81 -21.54 7.21
C GLY A 225 -21.53 -20.30 7.74
N GLN A 226 -20.81 -19.35 8.36
CA GLN A 226 -21.41 -18.06 8.74
C GLN A 226 -21.71 -17.23 7.48
N ILE A 227 -22.74 -16.40 7.54
CA ILE A 227 -23.15 -15.51 6.44
C ILE A 227 -23.02 -14.07 6.89
N PHE A 228 -22.45 -13.23 6.03
CA PHE A 228 -22.26 -11.82 6.31
C PHE A 228 -23.60 -11.14 6.66
N SER A 229 -23.61 -10.36 7.74
CA SER A 229 -24.80 -9.72 8.28
C SER A 229 -24.48 -8.36 8.89
N PRO A 230 -25.27 -7.30 8.61
CA PRO A 230 -25.20 -6.01 9.28
C PRO A 230 -25.17 -6.06 10.82
N LYS A 231 -25.73 -7.13 11.41
CA LYS A 231 -25.84 -7.27 12.87
C LYS A 231 -24.51 -7.57 13.55
N GLU A 232 -23.53 -8.07 12.81
CA GLU A 232 -22.21 -8.45 13.35
C GLU A 232 -21.21 -7.29 13.32
N ARG A 233 -21.69 -6.05 13.09
CA ARG A 233 -20.82 -4.87 13.03
C ARG A 233 -20.14 -4.68 14.37
N TYR A 234 -18.81 -4.61 14.33
CA TYR A 234 -17.94 -4.35 15.47
C TYR A 234 -17.59 -2.87 15.58
N ALA A 235 -17.27 -2.22 14.46
CA ALA A 235 -16.98 -0.79 14.39
C ALA A 235 -17.49 -0.19 13.07
N THR A 236 -17.72 1.12 13.05
CA THR A 236 -18.25 1.84 11.89
C THR A 236 -17.42 3.07 11.57
N GLY A 237 -17.70 3.68 10.42
CA GLY A 237 -17.08 4.92 9.97
C GLY A 237 -15.62 4.79 9.58
N ILE A 238 -15.26 3.64 9.02
CA ILE A 238 -13.92 3.36 8.49
C ILE A 238 -14.03 3.15 6.97
N ARG A 239 -13.49 4.08 6.17
CA ARG A 239 -13.68 4.07 4.69
C ARG A 239 -13.20 2.77 4.04
N ASN A 240 -11.91 2.48 4.23
CA ASN A 240 -11.26 1.28 3.72
C ASN A 240 -10.13 0.91 4.68
N ALA A 241 -10.40 -0.07 5.55
CA ALA A 241 -9.40 -0.68 6.41
C ALA A 241 -8.71 -1.83 5.67
N GLU A 242 -7.39 -1.75 5.53
CA GLU A 242 -6.62 -2.74 4.76
C GLU A 242 -5.63 -3.48 5.67
N GLY A 243 -4.78 -2.74 6.38
CA GLY A 243 -3.80 -3.31 7.30
C GLY A 243 -4.38 -3.67 8.65
N TYR A 244 -3.90 -4.77 9.21
CA TYR A 244 -4.33 -5.29 10.52
C TYR A 244 -3.18 -5.97 11.26
N ASP A 245 -3.07 -5.68 12.56
CA ASP A 245 -2.34 -6.51 13.51
C ASP A 245 -2.76 -6.16 14.95
N PHE A 246 -2.38 -7.02 15.89
CA PHE A 246 -2.54 -6.82 17.32
C PHE A 246 -1.21 -6.48 17.97
N ASP A 247 -1.19 -5.64 18.99
CA ASP A 247 -0.01 -5.58 19.87
C ASP A 247 -0.05 -6.66 20.97
N SER A 248 1.00 -6.71 21.79
CA SER A 248 1.10 -7.66 22.90
C SER A 248 0.04 -7.46 24.00
N ALA A 249 -0.68 -6.34 24.01
CA ALA A 249 -1.78 -6.08 24.92
C ALA A 249 -3.15 -6.47 24.32
N GLY A 250 -3.17 -7.05 23.11
CA GLY A 250 -4.37 -7.47 22.41
C GLY A 250 -5.15 -6.32 21.75
N ARG A 251 -4.54 -5.15 21.57
CA ARG A 251 -5.22 -4.03 20.89
C ARG A 251 -5.15 -4.22 19.39
N LEU A 252 -6.31 -4.18 18.75
CA LEU A 252 -6.45 -4.27 17.30
C LEU A 252 -6.09 -2.93 16.64
N TYR A 253 -4.99 -2.91 15.90
CA TYR A 253 -4.63 -1.78 15.04
C TYR A 253 -5.15 -2.03 13.63
N THR A 254 -5.58 -0.96 12.98
CA THR A 254 -5.89 -0.99 11.56
C THR A 254 -5.45 0.28 10.87
N THR A 255 -5.13 0.18 9.57
CA THR A 255 -4.93 1.35 8.71
C THR A 255 -6.26 1.83 8.16
N GLN A 256 -6.32 3.07 7.71
CA GLN A 256 -7.45 3.60 6.95
C GLN A 256 -6.93 4.43 5.79
N HIS A 257 -7.49 4.18 4.60
CA HIS A 257 -7.37 5.07 3.47
C HIS A 257 -8.32 6.26 3.64
N GLY A 258 -7.78 7.48 3.52
CA GLY A 258 -8.53 8.72 3.46
C GLY A 258 -9.44 8.82 2.23
N ARG A 259 -10.30 9.84 2.20
CA ARG A 259 -11.08 10.15 0.99
C ARG A 259 -10.19 10.76 -0.09
N ASP A 260 -10.56 10.57 -1.34
CA ASP A 260 -9.89 11.21 -2.50
C ASP A 260 -10.65 12.46 -2.90
N GLN A 261 -10.08 13.39 -3.68
CA GLN A 261 -10.77 14.43 -4.47
C GLN A 261 -11.39 15.65 -3.74
N LEU A 262 -10.80 16.11 -2.63
CA LEU A 262 -11.34 17.29 -1.91
C LEU A 262 -11.37 18.55 -2.79
N HIS A 263 -10.27 18.83 -3.50
CA HIS A 263 -10.18 20.01 -4.36
C HIS A 263 -11.02 19.85 -5.63
N GLU A 264 -10.95 18.67 -6.26
CA GLU A 264 -11.67 18.37 -7.50
C GLU A 264 -13.19 18.45 -7.32
N ASN A 265 -13.70 18.04 -6.15
CA ASN A 265 -15.14 18.07 -5.89
C ASN A 265 -15.61 19.42 -5.30
N TRP A 266 -14.73 20.16 -4.62
CA TRP A 266 -15.05 21.38 -3.87
C TRP A 266 -13.96 22.46 -4.03
N PRO A 267 -13.68 22.92 -5.26
CA PRO A 267 -12.56 23.82 -5.56
C PRO A 267 -12.71 25.21 -4.92
N GLU A 268 -13.92 25.59 -4.50
CA GLU A 268 -14.19 26.82 -3.75
C GLU A 268 -13.85 26.73 -2.26
N LEU A 269 -13.72 25.51 -1.71
CA LEU A 269 -13.41 25.27 -0.30
C LEU A 269 -11.95 24.88 -0.07
N TYR A 270 -11.32 24.21 -1.04
CA TYR A 270 -9.97 23.69 -0.92
C TYR A 270 -9.08 24.20 -2.05
N SER A 271 -7.85 24.60 -1.71
CA SER A 271 -6.81 24.82 -2.71
C SER A 271 -6.33 23.50 -3.32
N GLN A 272 -5.64 23.54 -4.46
CA GLN A 272 -4.99 22.35 -5.05
C GLN A 272 -4.05 21.68 -4.06
N GLN A 273 -3.25 22.47 -3.32
CA GLN A 273 -2.35 21.95 -2.30
C GLN A 273 -3.11 21.20 -1.20
N GLN A 274 -4.22 21.74 -0.73
CA GLN A 274 -5.07 21.03 0.22
C GLN A 274 -5.67 19.76 -0.38
N GLY A 275 -5.97 19.74 -1.68
CA GLY A 275 -6.48 18.55 -2.38
C GLY A 275 -5.53 17.35 -2.28
N PHE A 276 -4.21 17.56 -2.37
CA PHE A 276 -3.22 16.49 -2.33
C PHE A 276 -2.48 16.33 -0.98
N GLU A 277 -2.74 17.21 0.00
CA GLU A 277 -2.23 17.10 1.38
C GLU A 277 -3.31 16.78 2.42
N LEU A 278 -4.59 16.80 2.03
CA LEU A 278 -5.73 16.36 2.86
C LEU A 278 -6.55 15.28 2.14
N PRO A 279 -7.23 14.41 2.90
CA PRO A 279 -7.12 14.20 4.35
C PRO A 279 -5.94 13.29 4.71
N ALA A 280 -5.60 13.21 6.01
CA ALA A 280 -4.55 12.29 6.44
C ALA A 280 -4.92 10.82 6.24
N GLU A 281 -3.92 10.01 5.87
CA GLU A 281 -3.94 8.56 6.05
C GLU A 281 -3.76 8.23 7.53
N GLN A 282 -4.33 7.13 8.00
CA GLN A 282 -4.50 6.91 9.43
C GLN A 282 -4.13 5.49 9.87
N VAL A 283 -3.59 5.39 11.09
CA VAL A 283 -3.61 4.16 11.89
C VAL A 283 -4.50 4.42 13.10
N MET A 284 -5.33 3.43 13.44
CA MET A 284 -6.35 3.52 14.48
C MET A 284 -6.27 2.29 15.38
N ILE A 285 -6.70 2.42 16.64
CA ILE A 285 -7.02 1.28 17.51
C ILE A 285 -8.52 1.07 17.45
N VAL A 286 -8.95 -0.10 16.97
CA VAL A 286 -10.36 -0.45 16.78
C VAL A 286 -11.00 -0.81 18.13
N LYS A 287 -12.15 -0.22 18.43
CA LYS A 287 -12.92 -0.47 19.66
C LYS A 287 -14.33 -0.93 19.31
N ASP A 288 -14.87 -1.79 20.16
CA ASP A 288 -16.25 -2.27 20.05
C ASP A 288 -17.25 -1.10 20.09
N GLY A 289 -18.13 -1.03 19.10
CA GLY A 289 -19.16 -0.01 18.95
C GLY A 289 -18.67 1.38 18.53
N ALA A 290 -17.37 1.57 18.31
CA ALA A 290 -16.81 2.87 17.96
C ALA A 290 -17.16 3.32 16.53
N ASN A 291 -17.17 4.64 16.35
CA ASN A 291 -17.30 5.31 15.06
C ASN A 291 -16.05 6.16 14.79
N TYR A 292 -15.43 5.97 13.62
CA TYR A 292 -14.21 6.66 13.17
C TYR A 292 -14.47 7.79 12.17
N GLY A 293 -15.75 8.06 11.89
CA GLY A 293 -16.23 9.31 11.33
C GLY A 293 -16.53 9.32 9.84
N TRP A 294 -16.00 8.41 9.03
CA TRP A 294 -16.44 8.31 7.63
C TRP A 294 -17.94 7.95 7.57
N PRO A 295 -18.72 8.45 6.59
CA PRO A 295 -18.35 9.41 5.53
C PRO A 295 -18.44 10.88 5.98
N PHE A 296 -18.98 11.15 7.16
CA PHE A 296 -19.31 12.49 7.61
C PHE A 296 -18.09 13.36 7.94
N CYS A 297 -16.97 12.73 8.27
CA CYS A 297 -15.79 13.39 8.82
C CYS A 297 -14.52 12.90 8.15
N TYR A 298 -13.52 13.78 8.08
CA TYR A 298 -12.15 13.42 7.74
C TYR A 298 -11.18 14.04 8.73
N TYR A 299 -9.98 13.46 8.87
CA TYR A 299 -8.96 13.98 9.78
C TYR A 299 -8.08 15.01 9.07
N ASP A 300 -7.99 16.20 9.66
CA ASP A 300 -7.07 17.24 9.25
C ASP A 300 -5.80 17.16 10.12
N PRO A 301 -4.64 16.78 9.56
CA PRO A 301 -3.40 16.61 10.31
C PRO A 301 -2.77 17.92 10.80
N GLU A 302 -3.07 19.05 10.14
CA GLU A 302 -2.59 20.36 10.56
C GLU A 302 -3.38 20.85 11.78
N GLN A 303 -4.71 20.70 11.73
CA GLN A 303 -5.60 21.07 12.83
C GLN A 303 -5.69 20.01 13.93
N LYS A 304 -5.17 18.80 13.68
CA LYS A 304 -5.15 17.64 14.57
C LYS A 304 -6.53 17.24 15.09
N LYS A 305 -7.55 17.27 14.23
CA LYS A 305 -8.93 16.94 14.59
C LYS A 305 -9.71 16.42 13.38
N LEU A 306 -10.79 15.70 13.68
CA LEU A 306 -11.82 15.40 12.67
C LEU A 306 -12.63 16.66 12.38
N VAL A 307 -12.94 16.88 11.11
CA VAL A 307 -13.73 18.00 10.60
C VAL A 307 -14.82 17.49 9.67
N LEU A 308 -15.91 18.25 9.59
CA LEU A 308 -17.09 17.85 8.82
C LEU A 308 -16.76 17.89 7.32
N ALA A 309 -17.11 16.82 6.61
CA ALA A 309 -16.94 16.72 5.18
C ALA A 309 -17.91 17.66 4.44
N PRO A 310 -17.50 18.28 3.32
CA PRO A 310 -18.32 19.20 2.54
C PRO A 310 -19.66 18.63 2.10
N GLU A 311 -19.68 17.34 1.77
CA GLU A 311 -20.87 16.58 1.35
C GLU A 311 -22.01 16.63 2.39
N TYR A 312 -21.65 16.91 3.65
CA TYR A 312 -22.54 16.99 4.81
C TYR A 312 -22.57 18.40 5.43
N GLY A 313 -22.21 19.42 4.65
CA GLY A 313 -22.26 20.83 5.05
C GLY A 313 -21.04 21.30 5.85
N GLY A 314 -19.89 20.69 5.63
CA GLY A 314 -18.57 21.20 6.02
C GLY A 314 -18.17 22.45 5.22
N ASP A 315 -17.23 23.23 5.74
CA ASP A 315 -16.87 24.57 5.24
C ASP A 315 -15.35 24.74 5.01
N GLY A 316 -14.70 23.68 4.52
CA GLY A 316 -13.25 23.68 4.29
C GLY A 316 -12.44 23.46 5.56
N GLY A 317 -12.95 22.63 6.47
CA GLY A 317 -12.23 22.20 7.68
C GLY A 317 -12.41 23.08 8.92
N LYS A 318 -13.28 24.09 8.93
CA LYS A 318 -13.49 24.94 10.12
C LYS A 318 -14.57 24.36 11.04
N LYS A 319 -15.63 23.80 10.45
CA LYS A 319 -16.77 23.20 11.12
C LYS A 319 -16.46 21.77 11.55
N VAL A 320 -16.66 21.49 12.83
CA VAL A 320 -16.46 20.16 13.42
C VAL A 320 -17.77 19.39 13.52
N GLY A 321 -18.83 20.00 14.07
CA GLY A 321 -20.13 19.32 14.21
C GLY A 321 -20.04 17.98 14.94
N GLN A 322 -20.73 16.96 14.42
CA GLN A 322 -20.75 15.60 14.98
C GLN A 322 -19.37 14.91 15.03
N CYS A 323 -18.39 15.42 14.27
CA CYS A 323 -17.04 14.85 14.24
C CYS A 323 -16.30 14.91 15.58
N SER A 324 -16.75 15.76 16.50
CA SER A 324 -16.19 15.83 17.87
C SER A 324 -16.58 14.63 18.75
N GLU A 325 -17.57 13.84 18.34
CA GLU A 325 -18.06 12.67 19.07
C GLU A 325 -17.38 11.36 18.62
N TYR A 326 -16.58 11.41 17.56
CA TYR A 326 -15.98 10.24 16.91
C TYR A 326 -14.53 10.02 17.34
N GLU A 327 -14.08 8.78 17.21
CA GLU A 327 -12.74 8.36 17.63
C GLU A 327 -11.67 8.92 16.68
N PRO A 328 -10.64 9.62 17.20
CA PRO A 328 -9.53 10.07 16.38
C PRO A 328 -8.54 8.92 16.08
N PRO A 329 -7.69 9.07 15.05
CA PRO A 329 -6.59 8.16 14.79
C PRO A 329 -5.53 8.21 15.89
N VAL A 330 -4.75 7.12 16.01
CA VAL A 330 -3.58 7.07 16.91
C VAL A 330 -2.32 7.61 16.26
N ALA A 331 -2.17 7.41 14.95
CA ALA A 331 -1.08 7.96 14.14
C ALA A 331 -1.63 8.40 12.78
N VAL A 332 -0.99 9.40 12.18
CA VAL A 332 -1.41 9.98 10.91
C VAL A 332 -0.23 10.14 9.97
N PHE A 333 -0.50 10.01 8.68
CA PHE A 333 0.49 10.06 7.62
C PHE A 333 0.01 10.97 6.49
N PRO A 334 0.92 11.41 5.60
CA PRO A 334 0.55 12.29 4.51
C PRO A 334 -0.55 11.68 3.63
N ALA A 335 -1.37 12.56 3.07
CA ALA A 335 -2.56 12.16 2.32
C ALA A 335 -2.23 11.29 1.11
N HIS A 336 -3.15 10.37 0.81
CA HIS A 336 -3.19 9.55 -0.40
C HIS A 336 -2.06 8.52 -0.55
N TRP A 337 -1.23 8.29 0.48
CA TRP A 337 -0.14 7.30 0.42
C TRP A 337 -0.63 5.84 0.36
N ALA A 338 -1.91 5.59 0.63
CA ALA A 338 -2.57 4.29 0.50
C ALA A 338 -1.96 3.17 1.38
N PRO A 339 -2.23 3.15 2.71
CA PRO A 339 -1.68 2.18 3.65
C PRO A 339 -2.33 0.78 3.53
N ASN A 340 -1.81 -0.06 2.64
CA ASN A 340 -2.39 -1.37 2.30
C ASN A 340 -2.13 -2.49 3.32
N ASP A 341 -1.10 -2.39 4.17
CA ASP A 341 -0.87 -3.38 5.23
C ASP A 341 -0.15 -2.77 6.44
N LEU A 342 -0.31 -3.43 7.59
CA LEU A 342 0.33 -3.07 8.86
C LEU A 342 0.74 -4.33 9.62
N LYS A 343 1.96 -4.34 10.17
CA LYS A 343 2.43 -5.36 11.13
C LYS A 343 3.15 -4.73 12.31
N ILE A 344 2.78 -5.15 13.51
CA ILE A 344 3.51 -4.84 14.74
C ILE A 344 4.73 -5.74 14.82
N TYR A 345 5.90 -5.13 14.99
CA TYR A 345 7.14 -5.89 15.09
C TYR A 345 7.23 -6.61 16.44
N LYS A 346 7.15 -7.94 16.39
CA LYS A 346 7.28 -8.86 17.55
C LYS A 346 8.49 -9.79 17.42
N GLY A 347 9.28 -9.62 16.35
CA GLY A 347 10.51 -10.37 16.12
C GLY A 347 11.64 -9.87 17.03
N SER A 348 12.78 -10.55 16.98
CA SER A 348 13.95 -10.21 17.81
C SER A 348 15.23 -9.97 17.00
N GLN A 349 15.14 -9.92 15.67
CA GLN A 349 16.30 -9.76 14.79
C GLN A 349 16.67 -8.29 14.60
N PHE A 350 15.69 -7.40 14.56
CA PHE A 350 15.91 -5.97 14.38
C PHE A 350 16.35 -5.32 15.70
N PRO A 351 16.91 -4.10 15.66
CA PRO A 351 17.29 -3.41 16.89
C PRO A 351 16.10 -3.27 17.84
N LYS A 352 16.37 -3.28 19.14
CA LYS A 352 15.36 -3.19 20.21
C LYS A 352 14.45 -1.97 20.09
N ALA A 353 14.92 -0.90 19.45
CA ALA A 353 14.11 0.29 19.20
C ALA A 353 12.91 0.03 18.26
N TYR A 354 12.88 -1.10 17.55
CA TYR A 354 11.79 -1.52 16.68
C TYR A 354 10.70 -2.33 17.42
N ASP A 355 11.00 -2.86 18.61
CA ASP A 355 10.09 -3.72 19.38
C ASP A 355 8.74 -3.04 19.63
N GLY A 356 7.64 -3.69 19.21
CA GLY A 356 6.28 -3.21 19.43
C GLY A 356 5.85 -2.02 18.56
N GLY A 357 6.73 -1.49 17.69
CA GLY A 357 6.35 -0.49 16.70
C GLY A 357 5.68 -1.11 15.47
N ALA A 358 5.07 -0.27 14.64
CA ALA A 358 4.34 -0.69 13.46
C ALA A 358 5.13 -0.46 12.17
N PHE A 359 5.24 -1.48 11.32
CA PHE A 359 5.55 -1.30 9.92
C PHE A 359 4.26 -1.10 9.12
N ILE A 360 4.25 -0.14 8.20
CA ILE A 360 3.09 0.13 7.34
C ILE A 360 3.55 0.20 5.88
N ALA A 361 2.91 -0.58 5.01
CA ALA A 361 3.16 -0.58 3.58
C ALA A 361 2.28 0.46 2.88
N PHE A 362 2.92 1.49 2.31
CA PHE A 362 2.26 2.51 1.51
C PHE A 362 2.38 2.18 0.03
N HIS A 363 1.24 1.88 -0.57
CA HIS A 363 1.11 1.44 -1.95
C HIS A 363 1.39 2.53 -2.98
N GLY A 364 1.31 3.78 -2.53
CA GLY A 364 1.60 4.95 -3.33
C GLY A 364 0.37 5.57 -3.96
N SER A 365 0.42 6.89 -4.06
CA SER A 365 -0.72 7.71 -4.42
C SER A 365 -1.06 7.68 -5.91
N TRP A 366 -2.35 7.94 -6.18
CA TRP A 366 -2.86 8.33 -7.49
C TRP A 366 -3.51 9.74 -7.43
N ASN A 367 -4.25 10.04 -6.35
CA ASN A 367 -5.00 11.29 -6.17
C ASN A 367 -4.14 12.40 -5.53
N ARG A 368 -3.02 12.76 -6.15
CA ARG A 368 -2.20 13.91 -5.72
C ARG A 368 -1.96 14.96 -6.81
N ALA A 369 -2.48 14.76 -8.01
CA ALA A 369 -2.34 15.73 -9.09
C ALA A 369 -2.95 17.09 -8.71
N PRO A 370 -2.36 18.22 -9.15
CA PRO A 370 -1.15 18.33 -9.96
C PRO A 370 0.16 18.26 -9.14
N GLY A 371 0.08 18.06 -7.82
CA GLY A 371 1.24 17.78 -6.99
C GLY A 371 1.92 16.46 -7.37
N PRO A 372 3.18 16.24 -6.94
CA PRO A 372 3.87 14.99 -7.19
C PRO A 372 3.16 13.85 -6.46
N GLN A 373 3.19 12.62 -6.98
CA GLN A 373 2.79 11.47 -6.19
C GLN A 373 3.81 11.19 -5.08
N ALA A 374 3.38 10.51 -4.02
CA ALA A 374 4.24 10.04 -2.94
C ALA A 374 3.71 8.73 -2.35
N GLY A 375 4.32 8.27 -1.25
CA GLY A 375 4.22 6.90 -0.78
C GLY A 375 5.20 6.00 -1.55
N TYR A 376 4.74 4.82 -1.97
CA TYR A 376 5.57 3.78 -2.60
C TYR A 376 6.73 3.36 -1.69
N ASN A 377 6.45 3.22 -0.40
CA ASN A 377 7.46 2.99 0.62
C ASN A 377 6.88 2.15 1.78
N VAL A 378 7.75 1.68 2.66
CA VAL A 378 7.36 1.12 3.95
C VAL A 378 7.84 2.07 5.03
N VAL A 379 6.97 2.46 5.95
CA VAL A 379 7.36 3.26 7.12
C VAL A 379 7.46 2.39 8.35
N PHE A 380 8.21 2.87 9.34
CA PHE A 380 8.17 2.38 10.70
C PHE A 380 7.69 3.49 11.65
N GLN A 381 6.61 3.24 12.38
CA GLN A 381 6.07 4.11 13.43
C GLN A 381 6.37 3.49 14.79
N PRO A 382 7.26 4.09 15.62
CA PRO A 382 7.46 3.61 16.98
C PRO A 382 6.20 3.83 17.81
N LEU A 383 5.79 2.80 18.54
CA LEU A 383 4.60 2.81 19.40
C LEU A 383 4.98 2.41 20.82
N ALA A 384 4.32 3.03 21.80
CA ALA A 384 4.36 2.61 23.20
C ALA A 384 2.99 2.85 23.82
N ASP A 385 2.45 1.87 24.53
CA ASP A 385 1.12 1.95 25.15
C ASP A 385 0.05 2.46 24.18
N GLY A 386 0.19 2.09 22.89
CA GLY A 386 -0.75 2.29 21.79
C GLY A 386 -0.93 3.74 21.39
N LYS A 387 0.16 4.46 21.53
CA LYS A 387 0.36 5.79 21.00
C LYS A 387 1.72 5.83 20.32
N PRO A 388 1.91 6.72 19.34
CA PRO A 388 3.24 7.09 18.87
C PRO A 388 4.16 7.44 20.03
N SER A 389 5.31 6.78 20.11
CA SER A 389 6.37 7.13 21.06
C SER A 389 7.46 8.03 20.44
N GLY A 390 7.34 8.32 19.15
CA GLY A 390 8.17 9.23 18.37
C GLY A 390 7.60 9.43 16.97
N ASP A 391 8.30 10.19 16.14
CA ASP A 391 7.94 10.36 14.74
C ASP A 391 8.18 9.05 13.96
N TYR A 392 7.39 8.81 12.91
CA TYR A 392 7.67 7.72 11.98
C TYR A 392 8.90 8.03 11.13
N VAL A 393 9.52 6.98 10.60
CA VAL A 393 10.55 7.08 9.56
C VAL A 393 10.15 6.30 8.33
N VAL A 394 10.59 6.74 7.15
CA VAL A 394 10.57 5.88 5.96
C VAL A 394 11.62 4.80 6.17
N PHE A 395 11.17 3.56 6.33
CA PHE A 395 12.01 2.39 6.60
C PHE A 395 12.51 1.72 5.31
N ALA A 396 11.72 1.70 4.25
CA ALA A 396 12.17 1.22 2.95
C ALA A 396 11.60 2.12 1.85
N ASP A 397 12.42 2.54 0.89
CA ASP A 397 12.02 3.37 -0.25
C ASP A 397 12.65 2.82 -1.55
N GLY A 398 12.35 3.44 -2.69
CA GLY A 398 12.88 3.08 -4.00
C GLY A 398 11.99 2.13 -4.80
N PHE A 399 10.90 1.62 -4.23
CA PHE A 399 10.00 0.65 -4.87
C PHE A 399 9.47 1.13 -6.24
N ALA A 400 9.07 2.40 -6.33
CA ALA A 400 8.55 2.95 -7.58
C ALA A 400 9.60 3.05 -8.70
N GLY A 401 10.90 3.05 -8.37
CA GLY A 401 11.97 3.34 -9.32
C GLY A 401 11.89 4.77 -9.86
N ALA A 402 12.13 4.93 -11.16
CA ALA A 402 12.22 6.25 -11.82
C ALA A 402 10.88 7.00 -11.95
N SER A 403 9.76 6.30 -11.82
CA SER A 403 8.43 6.88 -12.02
C SER A 403 7.54 6.60 -10.81
N LYS A 404 7.31 7.63 -9.99
CA LYS A 404 6.33 7.59 -8.90
C LYS A 404 4.94 7.90 -9.46
N GLU A 405 4.34 6.95 -10.14
CA GLU A 405 2.95 6.98 -10.63
C GLU A 405 2.39 5.55 -10.71
N PRO A 406 1.08 5.31 -10.50
CA PRO A 406 0.54 3.94 -10.40
C PRO A 406 0.83 3.05 -11.62
N GLY A 407 0.73 3.61 -12.83
CA GLY A 407 0.98 2.89 -14.08
C GLY A 407 2.46 2.71 -14.40
N GLY A 408 3.33 3.59 -13.89
CA GLY A 408 4.76 3.65 -14.23
C GLY A 408 5.70 3.10 -13.14
N ALA A 409 5.20 2.90 -11.92
CA ALA A 409 5.98 2.37 -10.81
C ALA A 409 6.49 0.95 -11.10
N ALA A 410 7.76 0.69 -10.77
CA ALA A 410 8.35 -0.64 -10.89
C ALA A 410 7.71 -1.63 -9.89
N HIS A 411 7.53 -1.19 -8.64
CA HIS A 411 6.90 -1.97 -7.57
C HIS A 411 6.03 -1.07 -6.69
N ARG A 412 5.02 -1.67 -6.05
CA ARG A 412 4.09 -0.99 -5.13
C ARG A 412 3.86 -1.84 -3.87
N PRO A 413 4.42 -1.46 -2.71
CA PRO A 413 4.26 -2.23 -1.48
C PRO A 413 2.80 -2.48 -1.11
N SER A 414 2.41 -3.74 -0.91
CA SER A 414 1.02 -4.15 -0.71
C SER A 414 0.81 -5.02 0.53
N GLY A 415 1.77 -5.88 0.88
CA GLY A 415 1.65 -6.82 1.99
C GLY A 415 2.92 -6.93 2.82
N LEU A 416 2.76 -7.23 4.10
CA LEU A 416 3.82 -7.35 5.09
C LEU A 416 3.64 -8.62 5.92
N ALA A 417 4.74 -9.25 6.32
CA ALA A 417 4.71 -10.27 7.38
C ALA A 417 6.03 -10.34 8.13
N ILE A 418 6.00 -10.80 9.37
CA ILE A 418 7.20 -11.05 10.17
C ILE A 418 7.47 -12.56 10.18
N GLY A 419 8.67 -12.95 9.78
CA GLY A 419 9.12 -14.33 9.84
C GLY A 419 9.42 -14.79 11.27
N PRO A 420 9.48 -16.11 11.51
CA PRO A 420 9.80 -16.66 12.84
C PRO A 420 11.20 -16.31 13.32
N ASP A 421 12.10 -15.98 12.39
CA ASP A 421 13.45 -15.49 12.66
C ASP A 421 13.53 -13.98 12.89
N GLY A 422 12.39 -13.28 12.84
CA GLY A 422 12.30 -11.83 13.00
C GLY A 422 12.56 -11.01 11.74
N ALA A 423 12.74 -11.65 10.57
CA ALA A 423 12.86 -10.95 9.30
C ALA A 423 11.52 -10.31 8.88
N LEU A 424 11.56 -9.17 8.17
CA LEU A 424 10.37 -8.55 7.58
C LEU A 424 10.24 -8.98 6.11
N TYR A 425 9.10 -9.53 5.74
CA TYR A 425 8.73 -9.76 4.35
C TYR A 425 7.88 -8.61 3.84
N ILE A 426 8.16 -8.17 2.62
CA ILE A 426 7.43 -7.09 1.93
C ILE A 426 6.99 -7.64 0.57
N GLY A 427 5.72 -7.56 0.23
CA GLY A 427 5.18 -7.95 -1.08
C GLY A 427 4.81 -6.73 -1.92
N ASP A 428 4.84 -6.87 -3.25
CA ASP A 428 4.24 -5.91 -4.19
C ASP A 428 3.20 -6.55 -5.10
N ASP A 429 2.18 -5.79 -5.49
CA ASP A 429 1.12 -6.26 -6.39
C ASP A 429 1.29 -5.81 -7.85
N LYS A 430 2.45 -5.27 -8.22
CA LYS A 430 2.73 -4.86 -9.61
C LYS A 430 3.33 -5.99 -10.42
N VAL A 431 4.34 -6.66 -9.88
CA VAL A 431 4.99 -7.83 -10.51
C VAL A 431 4.98 -9.06 -9.61
N GLY A 432 4.71 -8.88 -8.31
CA GLY A 432 4.66 -9.99 -7.36
C GLY A 432 6.00 -10.31 -6.74
N ARG A 433 6.85 -9.32 -6.53
CA ARG A 433 8.10 -9.51 -5.79
C ARG A 433 7.79 -9.57 -4.30
N ILE A 434 8.50 -10.48 -3.64
CA ILE A 434 8.58 -10.53 -2.18
C ILE A 434 10.03 -10.29 -1.79
N TRP A 435 10.29 -9.23 -1.04
CA TRP A 435 11.57 -9.01 -0.38
C TRP A 435 11.58 -9.68 0.99
N ARG A 436 12.75 -10.16 1.42
CA ARG A 436 13.03 -10.53 2.80
C ARG A 436 14.09 -9.59 3.36
N VAL A 437 13.73 -8.84 4.39
CA VAL A 437 14.59 -7.85 5.04
C VAL A 437 15.13 -8.42 6.35
N THR A 438 16.46 -8.42 6.49
CA THR A 438 17.17 -8.83 7.69
C THR A 438 18.02 -7.70 8.26
N TYR A 439 18.48 -7.88 9.49
CA TYR A 439 19.35 -6.92 10.18
C TYR A 439 20.66 -7.56 10.63
N ASN A 440 21.78 -6.96 10.21
CA ASN A 440 23.15 -7.34 10.54
C ASN A 440 23.88 -6.12 11.13
N GLY A 441 23.60 -5.79 12.39
CA GLY A 441 24.20 -4.64 13.07
C GLY A 441 24.07 -4.67 14.58
N ASP A 442 24.25 -3.52 15.24
CA ASP A 442 24.10 -3.39 16.69
C ASP A 442 22.62 -3.50 17.10
N SER A 443 22.29 -4.44 17.99
CA SER A 443 20.94 -4.61 18.53
C SER A 443 20.38 -3.38 19.26
N ASN A 444 21.22 -2.41 19.61
CA ASN A 444 20.81 -1.15 20.24
C ASN A 444 20.85 0.05 19.28
N ALA A 445 21.02 -0.18 17.98
CA ALA A 445 20.99 0.90 17.00
C ALA A 445 19.66 1.70 17.09
N PRO A 446 19.71 3.04 16.99
CA PRO A 446 18.51 3.86 17.02
C PRO A 446 17.71 3.67 15.72
N ILE A 447 16.42 4.01 15.78
CA ILE A 447 15.57 4.14 14.58
C ILE A 447 16.18 5.19 13.66
N GLN A 448 16.37 4.84 12.40
CA GLN A 448 16.87 5.71 11.35
C GLN A 448 16.01 5.54 10.10
N ALA A 449 15.88 6.61 9.32
CA ALA A 449 15.24 6.54 8.01
C ALA A 449 16.17 5.87 6.99
N ALA A 450 15.58 5.23 5.99
CA ALA A 450 16.29 4.85 4.78
C ALA A 450 16.86 6.10 4.10
N PRO A 451 18.06 6.03 3.50
CA PRO A 451 18.53 7.10 2.65
C PRO A 451 17.60 7.25 1.44
N GLU A 452 17.50 8.46 0.90
CA GLU A 452 16.79 8.67 -0.36
C GLU A 452 17.36 7.72 -1.43
N PRO A 453 16.51 7.03 -2.19
CA PRO A 453 16.97 6.08 -3.19
C PRO A 453 17.76 6.81 -4.27
N THR A 454 18.93 6.27 -4.62
CA THR A 454 19.68 6.71 -5.80
C THR A 454 18.96 6.17 -7.02
N VAL A 455 17.96 6.90 -7.50
CA VAL A 455 17.34 6.61 -8.78
C VAL A 455 18.37 6.94 -9.85
N GLU A 456 18.89 5.94 -10.59
CA GLU A 456 19.51 6.24 -11.89
C GLU A 456 18.41 6.90 -12.72
N ALA A 457 18.49 8.22 -12.84
CA ALA A 457 17.53 8.99 -13.60
C ALA A 457 17.59 8.50 -15.05
N ALA A 458 16.65 7.63 -15.43
CA ALA A 458 16.08 7.75 -16.76
C ALA A 458 15.51 9.15 -16.77
N ALA A 459 16.20 10.08 -17.45
CA ALA A 459 15.90 11.50 -17.47
C ALA A 459 14.39 11.72 -17.57
N SER A 460 13.73 11.93 -16.43
CA SER A 460 12.51 12.70 -16.42
C SER A 460 13.03 14.10 -16.64
N SER A 461 12.79 14.65 -17.83
CA SER A 461 13.02 16.04 -18.11
C SER A 461 12.04 16.86 -17.26
N GLY A 462 12.33 16.96 -15.97
CA GLY A 462 12.08 18.14 -15.17
C GLY A 462 13.11 19.20 -15.57
N GLU A 463 13.06 19.62 -16.82
CA GLU A 463 13.70 20.86 -17.24
C GLU A 463 12.56 21.85 -17.49
N ALA A 464 12.64 22.98 -16.79
CA ALA A 464 11.93 24.16 -17.20
C ALA A 464 12.22 24.38 -18.69
N PHE A 465 11.18 24.47 -19.52
CA PHE A 465 11.32 24.99 -20.87
C PHE A 465 11.68 26.47 -20.75
N GLU A 466 12.97 26.76 -20.59
CA GLU A 466 13.50 28.02 -21.11
C GLU A 466 13.51 27.89 -22.63
N ALA A 467 12.87 28.85 -23.27
CA ALA A 467 12.81 28.95 -24.72
C ALA A 467 14.23 29.19 -25.25
N ASP A 468 14.90 28.15 -25.73
CA ASP A 468 15.90 28.32 -26.77
C ASP A 468 15.85 27.20 -27.80
N GLY A 469 15.91 27.59 -29.06
CA GLY A 469 15.64 26.73 -30.20
C GLY A 469 16.76 25.72 -30.47
N GLY A 470 16.41 24.44 -30.52
CA GLY A 470 17.32 23.39 -30.99
C GLY A 470 16.67 22.01 -30.95
N GLN A 471 16.42 21.44 -32.13
CA GLN A 471 15.98 20.06 -32.32
C GLN A 471 17.06 19.08 -31.85
N ASP A 472 16.70 18.08 -31.03
CA ASP A 472 16.95 16.65 -31.28
C ASP A 472 16.53 15.80 -30.05
N GLY A 473 15.53 14.92 -30.24
CA GLY A 473 15.33 13.73 -29.38
C GLY A 473 13.92 13.45 -28.83
N ALA A 474 13.05 14.44 -28.65
CA ALA A 474 11.67 14.18 -28.22
C ALA A 474 10.80 13.73 -29.39
N ALA A 475 10.08 12.62 -29.25
CA ALA A 475 9.12 12.19 -30.26
C ALA A 475 8.05 13.28 -30.44
N VAL A 476 8.01 13.91 -31.62
CA VAL A 476 6.98 14.91 -31.95
C VAL A 476 5.63 14.20 -31.98
N LEU A 477 4.75 14.55 -31.04
CA LEU A 477 3.39 14.03 -31.00
C LEU A 477 2.62 14.43 -32.28
N PRO A 478 1.76 13.55 -32.82
CA PRO A 478 0.98 13.88 -34.00
C PRO A 478 -0.03 15.00 -33.67
N VAL A 479 -0.26 15.89 -34.63
CA VAL A 479 -1.23 16.98 -34.47
C VAL A 479 -2.55 16.59 -35.16
N PRO A 480 -3.70 16.65 -34.45
CA PRO A 480 -4.97 16.33 -35.07
C PRO A 480 -5.38 17.34 -36.15
N PRO A 481 -6.23 16.94 -37.11
CA PRO A 481 -6.82 17.86 -38.07
C PRO A 481 -7.52 19.04 -37.37
N GLY A 482 -7.14 20.27 -37.75
CA GLY A 482 -7.72 21.49 -37.18
C GLY A 482 -7.07 21.99 -35.88
N ALA A 483 -6.03 21.31 -35.38
CA ALA A 483 -5.23 21.76 -34.25
C ALA A 483 -3.81 22.20 -34.69
N THR A 484 -3.08 22.86 -33.80
CA THR A 484 -1.65 23.21 -33.97
C THR A 484 -0.78 22.48 -32.95
N PRO A 485 0.55 22.35 -33.20
CA PRO A 485 1.49 21.83 -32.20
C PRO A 485 1.42 22.58 -30.86
N GLU A 486 1.22 23.90 -30.89
CA GLU A 486 1.10 24.73 -29.69
C GLU A 486 -0.17 24.40 -28.91
N GLN A 487 -1.28 24.08 -29.59
CA GLN A 487 -2.50 23.61 -28.92
C GLN A 487 -2.31 22.23 -28.28
N VAL A 488 -1.54 21.33 -28.90
CA VAL A 488 -1.18 20.04 -28.31
C VAL A 488 -0.28 20.25 -27.07
N ALA A 489 0.68 21.17 -27.14
CA ALA A 489 1.54 21.52 -26.01
C ALA A 489 0.74 22.14 -24.84
N LEU A 490 -0.14 23.11 -25.12
CA LEU A 490 -1.06 23.67 -24.14
C LEU A 490 -1.97 22.58 -23.54
N GLY A 491 -2.48 21.67 -24.38
CA GLY A 491 -3.29 20.54 -23.95
C GLY A 491 -2.57 19.62 -22.98
N MET A 492 -1.27 19.38 -23.20
CA MET A 492 -0.41 18.66 -22.27
C MET A 492 -0.30 19.40 -20.93
N GLU A 493 -0.01 20.70 -20.94
CA GLU A 493 0.05 21.50 -19.70
C GLU A 493 -1.27 21.47 -18.92
N ILE A 494 -2.41 21.52 -19.62
CA ILE A 494 -3.74 21.40 -19.02
C ILE A 494 -3.96 20.00 -18.45
N PHE A 495 -3.62 18.95 -19.19
CA PHE A 495 -3.76 17.56 -18.75
C PHE A 495 -3.02 17.28 -17.42
N HIS A 496 -1.87 17.93 -17.23
CA HIS A 496 -1.06 17.84 -16.01
C HIS A 496 -1.41 18.88 -14.93
N GLY A 497 -2.41 19.72 -15.16
CA GLY A 497 -2.82 20.79 -14.23
C GLY A 497 -1.85 21.94 -14.09
N LYS A 498 -0.84 22.04 -14.98
CA LYS A 498 0.10 23.18 -15.06
C LYS A 498 -0.57 24.42 -15.65
N ALA A 499 -1.59 24.24 -16.48
CA ALA A 499 -2.44 25.28 -17.03
C ALA A 499 -3.92 24.96 -16.78
N ALA A 500 -4.75 25.98 -16.59
CA ALA A 500 -6.22 25.87 -16.40
C ALA A 500 -6.72 24.97 -15.24
N GLY A 501 -5.84 24.31 -14.49
CA GLY A 501 -6.14 23.59 -13.25
C GLY A 501 -6.71 22.17 -13.40
N ALA A 502 -6.82 21.61 -14.62
CA ALA A 502 -7.39 20.27 -14.79
C ALA A 502 -6.44 19.17 -14.29
N THR A 503 -6.96 18.15 -13.60
CA THR A 503 -6.13 17.09 -12.99
C THR A 503 -6.25 15.75 -13.72
N CYS A 504 -6.37 15.78 -15.06
CA CYS A 504 -6.57 14.60 -15.89
C CYS A 504 -5.51 13.50 -15.65
N ALA A 505 -4.25 13.91 -15.47
CA ALA A 505 -3.14 13.02 -15.18
C ALA A 505 -3.30 12.23 -13.86
N GLY A 506 -4.09 12.70 -12.90
CA GLY A 506 -4.32 11.97 -11.64
C GLY A 506 -5.02 10.63 -11.88
N CYS A 507 -6.03 10.62 -12.76
CA CYS A 507 -6.75 9.39 -13.10
C CYS A 507 -6.11 8.62 -14.25
N HIS A 508 -5.53 9.32 -15.23
CA HIS A 508 -4.99 8.70 -16.46
C HIS A 508 -3.47 8.47 -16.42
N GLY A 509 -2.80 8.85 -15.33
CA GLY A 509 -1.35 8.85 -15.22
C GLY A 509 -0.71 9.97 -16.04
N ALA A 510 0.51 10.36 -15.67
CA ALA A 510 1.26 11.43 -16.36
C ALA A 510 1.41 11.18 -17.87
N ASN A 511 1.66 9.95 -18.28
CA ASN A 511 1.85 9.60 -19.69
C ASN A 511 0.54 9.13 -20.38
N GLY A 512 -0.60 9.26 -19.72
CA GLY A 512 -1.89 8.80 -20.23
C GLY A 512 -2.04 7.27 -20.29
N ILE A 513 -1.16 6.50 -19.64
CA ILE A 513 -1.18 5.02 -19.69
C ILE A 513 -2.22 4.39 -18.75
N GLY A 514 -2.96 5.20 -18.00
CA GLY A 514 -3.99 4.78 -17.06
C GLY A 514 -3.47 4.53 -15.64
N THR A 515 -4.43 4.33 -14.74
CA THR A 515 -4.24 3.93 -13.34
C THR A 515 -5.34 2.91 -12.98
N PRO A 516 -5.35 2.31 -11.77
CA PRO A 516 -6.49 1.50 -11.34
C PRO A 516 -7.85 2.21 -11.43
N VAL A 517 -7.88 3.54 -11.34
CA VAL A 517 -9.12 4.33 -11.36
C VAL A 517 -9.49 4.91 -12.73
N GLY A 518 -8.57 4.94 -13.70
CA GLY A 518 -8.82 5.55 -15.02
C GLY A 518 -8.12 4.82 -16.18
N PRO A 519 -8.71 4.82 -17.39
CA PRO A 519 -8.22 4.02 -18.51
C PRO A 519 -6.93 4.55 -19.13
N ASN A 520 -6.25 3.66 -19.85
CA ASN A 520 -5.18 3.98 -20.79
C ASN A 520 -5.77 4.76 -21.99
N LEU A 521 -5.15 5.90 -22.31
CA LEU A 521 -5.52 6.81 -23.41
C LEU A 521 -4.57 6.67 -24.63
N THR A 522 -3.54 5.82 -24.52
CA THR A 522 -2.48 5.62 -25.51
C THR A 522 -2.61 4.31 -26.30
N ASP A 523 -3.53 3.43 -25.90
CA ASP A 523 -3.70 2.09 -26.49
C ASP A 523 -4.60 2.05 -27.73
N GLY A 524 -5.17 3.20 -28.11
CA GLY A 524 -6.07 3.33 -29.25
C GLY A 524 -7.49 2.77 -28.99
N THR A 525 -7.82 2.41 -27.75
CA THR A 525 -9.14 1.88 -27.38
C THR A 525 -10.06 3.01 -26.92
N TRP A 526 -11.12 3.29 -27.69
CA TRP A 526 -12.08 4.36 -27.38
C TRP A 526 -13.43 3.77 -26.94
N LEU A 527 -13.74 3.92 -25.64
CA LEU A 527 -14.97 3.39 -25.04
C LEU A 527 -16.20 4.28 -25.27
N TRP A 528 -15.99 5.57 -25.58
CA TRP A 528 -17.01 6.62 -25.62
C TRP A 528 -16.93 7.45 -26.91
N GLY A 529 -16.75 6.78 -28.04
CA GLY A 529 -16.68 7.44 -29.35
C GLY A 529 -15.81 6.66 -30.33
N ASP A 530 -15.43 7.32 -31.41
CA ASP A 530 -14.58 6.77 -32.48
C ASP A 530 -13.10 7.20 -32.37
N GLY A 531 -12.73 7.90 -31.29
CA GLY A 531 -11.40 8.46 -31.11
C GLY A 531 -11.15 9.75 -31.87
N SER A 532 -12.15 10.34 -32.53
CA SER A 532 -12.02 11.68 -33.13
C SER A 532 -11.86 12.75 -32.05
N VAL A 533 -11.19 13.86 -32.39
CA VAL A 533 -11.08 15.03 -31.48
C VAL A 533 -12.44 15.51 -31.02
N GLN A 534 -13.46 15.45 -31.89
CA GLN A 534 -14.84 15.82 -31.54
C GLN A 534 -15.40 14.89 -30.46
N ALA A 535 -15.30 13.57 -30.63
CA ALA A 535 -15.77 12.62 -29.64
C ALA A 535 -15.02 12.76 -28.30
N ILE A 536 -13.70 12.99 -28.34
CA ILE A 536 -12.88 13.23 -27.16
C ILE A 536 -13.32 14.52 -26.46
N THR A 537 -13.52 15.60 -27.21
CA THR A 537 -13.98 16.90 -26.70
C THR A 537 -15.32 16.75 -25.97
N GLU A 538 -16.29 16.07 -26.57
CA GLU A 538 -17.59 15.85 -25.95
C GLU A 538 -17.51 14.96 -24.71
N THR A 539 -16.64 13.94 -24.75
CA THR A 539 -16.38 13.08 -23.58
C THR A 539 -15.80 13.89 -22.42
N ILE A 540 -14.79 14.73 -22.67
CA ILE A 540 -14.21 15.60 -21.65
C ILE A 540 -15.25 16.61 -21.16
N ARG A 541 -16.01 17.26 -22.06
CA ARG A 541 -17.03 18.25 -21.72
C ARG A 541 -18.10 17.70 -20.78
N HIS A 542 -18.57 16.49 -21.04
CA HIS A 542 -19.69 15.89 -20.29
C HIS A 542 -19.27 14.98 -19.15
N GLY A 543 -18.01 14.54 -19.12
CA GLY A 543 -17.56 13.55 -18.16
C GLY A 543 -18.09 12.15 -18.48
N VAL A 544 -17.66 11.19 -17.66
CA VAL A 544 -18.12 9.80 -17.66
C VAL A 544 -18.52 9.44 -16.23
N PRO A 545 -19.74 9.77 -15.79
CA PRO A 545 -20.19 9.52 -14.42
C PRO A 545 -20.39 8.03 -14.09
N LYS A 546 -20.50 7.18 -15.11
CA LYS A 546 -20.61 5.71 -14.98
C LYS A 546 -19.68 5.02 -15.97
N PRO A 547 -18.39 4.87 -15.64
CA PRO A 547 -17.43 4.26 -16.54
C PRO A 547 -17.75 2.78 -16.80
N LYS A 548 -17.33 2.28 -17.97
CA LYS A 548 -17.60 0.88 -18.39
C LYS A 548 -16.62 -0.13 -17.78
N GLN A 549 -15.38 0.28 -17.50
CA GLN A 549 -14.27 -0.63 -17.19
C GLN A 549 -13.47 -0.25 -15.94
N HIS A 550 -13.59 0.99 -15.45
CA HIS A 550 -12.84 1.49 -14.30
C HIS A 550 -13.79 2.02 -13.22
N PRO A 551 -13.39 2.00 -11.93
CA PRO A 551 -14.23 2.50 -10.84
C PRO A 551 -14.31 4.04 -10.79
N GLY A 552 -13.31 4.76 -11.30
CA GLY A 552 -13.25 6.22 -11.22
C GLY A 552 -14.20 6.91 -12.19
N ALA A 553 -15.24 7.56 -11.67
CA ALA A 553 -16.07 8.46 -12.46
C ALA A 553 -15.24 9.65 -12.96
N MET A 554 -15.37 9.98 -14.24
CA MET A 554 -14.72 11.15 -14.82
C MET A 554 -15.67 12.35 -14.72
N PRO A 555 -15.34 13.41 -13.97
CA PRO A 555 -16.18 14.59 -13.90
C PRO A 555 -16.16 15.38 -15.23
N PRO A 556 -17.22 16.16 -15.51
CA PRO A 556 -17.23 17.14 -16.60
C PRO A 556 -15.99 18.03 -16.54
N PHE A 557 -15.39 18.28 -17.70
CA PHE A 557 -14.18 19.09 -17.89
C PHE A 557 -12.96 18.65 -17.06
N GLY A 558 -12.94 17.41 -16.56
CA GLY A 558 -11.89 16.95 -15.67
C GLY A 558 -11.95 17.56 -14.27
N GLY A 559 -13.12 18.07 -13.84
CA GLY A 559 -13.36 18.55 -12.48
C GLY A 559 -13.15 20.05 -12.29
N VAL A 560 -12.80 20.77 -13.35
CA VAL A 560 -12.59 22.23 -13.30
C VAL A 560 -13.28 22.93 -14.47
N PRO A 561 -13.70 24.20 -14.34
CA PRO A 561 -14.25 24.94 -15.46
C PRO A 561 -13.15 25.21 -16.51
N LEU A 562 -13.29 24.62 -17.70
CA LEU A 562 -12.42 24.90 -18.85
C LEU A 562 -13.13 25.82 -19.86
N SER A 563 -12.40 26.78 -20.43
CA SER A 563 -12.85 27.51 -21.61
C SER A 563 -12.92 26.58 -22.83
N ASP A 564 -13.66 26.95 -23.87
CA ASP A 564 -13.73 26.13 -25.09
C ASP A 564 -12.34 25.95 -25.75
N ASP A 565 -11.46 26.95 -25.70
CA ASP A 565 -10.09 26.86 -26.21
C ASP A 565 -9.25 25.86 -25.41
N ASN A 566 -9.34 25.91 -24.07
CA ASN A 566 -8.62 24.99 -23.19
C ASN A 566 -9.13 23.55 -23.34
N LEU A 567 -10.45 23.39 -23.49
CA LEU A 567 -11.07 22.10 -23.76
C LEU A 567 -10.62 21.52 -25.11
N ALA A 568 -10.58 22.35 -26.16
CA ALA A 568 -10.08 21.93 -27.47
C ALA A 568 -8.59 21.54 -27.42
N ALA A 569 -7.77 22.30 -26.68
CA ALA A 569 -6.36 22.00 -26.49
C ALA A 569 -6.14 20.65 -25.79
N VAL A 570 -6.79 20.41 -24.65
CA VAL A 570 -6.63 19.12 -23.93
C VAL A 570 -7.16 17.94 -24.74
N ALA A 571 -8.27 18.12 -25.49
CA ALA A 571 -8.76 17.08 -26.40
C ALA A 571 -7.77 16.79 -27.54
N ALA A 572 -7.09 17.81 -28.07
CA ALA A 572 -6.05 17.63 -29.08
C ALA A 572 -4.84 16.84 -28.53
N TYR A 573 -4.44 17.09 -27.28
CA TYR A 573 -3.38 16.32 -26.63
C TYR A 573 -3.78 14.86 -26.40
N VAL A 574 -4.99 14.60 -25.87
CA VAL A 574 -5.50 13.23 -25.67
C VAL A 574 -5.59 12.48 -26.99
N TRP A 575 -6.02 13.15 -28.07
CA TRP A 575 -5.97 12.58 -29.41
C TRP A 575 -4.53 12.23 -29.82
N ALA A 576 -3.59 13.15 -29.59
CA ALA A 576 -2.20 13.00 -30.02
C ALA A 576 -1.52 11.79 -29.37
N ILE A 577 -1.71 11.58 -28.06
CA ILE A 577 -1.14 10.42 -27.35
C ILE A 577 -1.80 9.10 -27.74
N GLY A 578 -3.11 9.11 -28.05
CA GLY A 578 -3.84 7.93 -28.51
C GLY A 578 -3.57 7.53 -29.96
N HIS A 579 -3.02 8.44 -30.77
CA HIS A 579 -2.69 8.22 -32.19
C HIS A 579 -1.18 8.21 -32.45
N ALA A 580 -0.36 8.36 -31.41
CA ALA A 580 1.07 8.13 -31.50
C ALA A 580 1.32 6.66 -31.84
N LYS A 581 2.21 6.38 -32.79
CA LYS A 581 2.61 4.99 -33.08
C LYS A 581 3.26 4.41 -31.83
N GLN A 582 2.65 3.38 -31.26
CA GLN A 582 3.29 2.57 -30.23
C GLN A 582 4.61 2.02 -30.79
N ARG A 583 5.71 2.26 -30.08
CA ARG A 583 7.02 1.72 -30.44
C ARG A 583 7.27 0.42 -29.70
#